data_AF-C3W2X5-F1
#
_entry.id   AF-C3W2X5-F1
#
_cell.length_a   1.000
_cell.length_b   1.000
_cell.length_c   1.000
_cell.angle_alpha   90.00
_cell.angle_beta   90.00
_cell.angle_gamma   90.00
#
_symmetry.space_group_name_H-M   'P 1'
#
loop_
_entity.id
_entity.type
_entity.pdbx_description
1 polymer ?
#
loop_
_entity_poly.entity_id
_entity_poly.type
_entity_poly.pdbx_seq_one_letter_code
_entity_poly.pdbx_strand_id
1 'polypeptide(L)'
;NASRKTLKNAESLYQFLKDELAKLFIENNQLNISINETFVILVVGVNGAGKTTLIGKLAKSFQNQGKSVMLAAGDTFRAAAIEQLKIWGQRNNIPVVAKTLGADTASVIFDAYQSAQAKNIDILLADTAGRLHTQDNLMQELAKIKRVINKQNINAPHETMLVIDGGSGQNVINQAKEFNKAVNLSGISITKLD
;
A
#
# COMPACT_ATOMS: atom_id res chain seq x y z
N ASN A 1 6.71 -34.94 3.59
CA ASN A 1 7.63 -36.05 3.93
C ASN A 1 8.44 -36.48 2.70
N ALA A 2 9.61 -35.89 2.48
CA ALA A 2 10.51 -36.35 1.43
C ALA A 2 11.17 -37.68 1.83
N SER A 3 11.15 -38.67 0.95
CA SER A 3 11.87 -39.93 1.18
C SER A 3 13.38 -39.69 1.08
N ARG A 4 14.19 -40.39 1.87
CA ARG A 4 15.68 -40.37 1.79
C ARG A 4 16.24 -40.65 0.39
N LYS A 5 15.44 -41.20 -0.54
CA LYS A 5 15.81 -41.46 -1.94
C LYS A 5 15.83 -40.20 -2.82
N THR A 6 15.10 -39.14 -2.45
CA THR A 6 14.97 -37.91 -3.24
C THR A 6 16.09 -36.88 -2.98
N LEU A 7 16.92 -37.12 -1.96
CA LEU A 7 17.95 -36.20 -1.46
C LEU A 7 19.37 -36.76 -1.72
N LYS A 8 19.65 -37.23 -2.94
CA LYS A 8 20.93 -37.90 -3.26
C LYS A 8 22.03 -36.96 -3.74
N ASN A 9 21.71 -35.77 -4.26
CA ASN A 9 22.69 -34.77 -4.67
C ASN A 9 22.19 -33.35 -4.39
N ALA A 10 23.10 -32.37 -4.42
CA ALA A 10 22.78 -30.97 -4.10
C ALA A 10 21.71 -30.38 -5.04
N GLU A 11 21.69 -30.80 -6.30
CA GLU A 11 20.73 -30.37 -7.30
C GLU A 11 19.31 -30.87 -7.00
N SER A 12 19.17 -32.13 -6.58
CA SER A 12 17.87 -32.69 -6.20
C SER A 12 17.32 -32.08 -4.91
N LEU A 13 18.21 -31.69 -3.98
CA LEU A 13 17.83 -30.93 -2.78
C LEU A 13 17.38 -29.50 -3.15
N TYR A 14 18.10 -28.82 -4.03
CA TYR A 14 17.72 -27.48 -4.49
C TYR A 14 16.35 -27.49 -5.16
N GLN A 15 16.13 -28.43 -6.09
CA GLN A 15 14.84 -28.55 -6.77
C GLN A 15 13.71 -28.88 -5.79
N PHE A 16 13.94 -29.79 -4.85
CA PHE A 16 12.98 -30.10 -3.79
C PHE A 16 12.63 -28.86 -2.94
N LEU A 17 13.64 -28.09 -2.51
CA LEU A 17 13.41 -26.86 -1.75
C LEU A 17 12.63 -25.83 -2.57
N LYS A 18 12.97 -25.65 -3.85
CA LYS A 18 12.25 -24.76 -4.75
C LYS A 18 10.78 -25.15 -4.85
N ASP A 19 10.49 -26.44 -5.03
CA ASP A 19 9.12 -26.95 -5.16
C ASP A 19 8.33 -26.84 -3.85
N GLU A 20 8.95 -27.10 -2.70
CA GLU A 20 8.30 -26.93 -1.39
C GLU A 20 8.04 -25.45 -1.07
N LEU A 21 8.98 -24.56 -1.39
CA LEU A 21 8.80 -23.11 -1.20
C LEU A 21 7.76 -22.54 -2.17
N ALA A 22 7.70 -23.02 -3.42
CA ALA A 22 6.70 -22.61 -4.39
C ALA A 22 5.27 -22.84 -3.88
N LYS A 23 5.04 -23.93 -3.14
CA LYS A 23 3.74 -24.24 -2.52
C LYS A 23 3.31 -23.26 -1.42
N LEU A 24 4.25 -22.47 -0.89
CA LEU A 24 3.94 -21.45 0.12
C LEU A 24 3.41 -20.14 -0.51
N PHE A 25 3.58 -19.95 -1.82
CA PHE A 25 3.10 -18.76 -2.50
C PHE A 25 1.58 -18.83 -2.72
N ILE A 26 0.93 -17.69 -2.52
CA ILE A 26 -0.49 -17.53 -2.81
C ILE A 26 -0.64 -17.39 -4.34
N GLU A 27 -1.38 -18.30 -4.95
CA GLU A 27 -1.76 -18.21 -6.37
C GLU A 27 -2.81 -17.11 -6.58
N ASN A 28 -2.86 -16.52 -7.77
CA ASN A 28 -3.83 -15.48 -8.16
C ASN A 28 -3.86 -14.24 -7.23
N ASN A 29 -2.69 -13.83 -6.75
CA ASN A 29 -2.51 -12.67 -5.87
C ASN A 29 -2.46 -11.30 -6.59
N GLN A 30 -2.98 -11.21 -7.82
CA GLN A 30 -2.97 -9.97 -8.58
C GLN A 30 -4.04 -9.00 -8.07
N LEU A 31 -3.70 -7.71 -8.03
CA LEU A 31 -4.63 -6.65 -7.66
C LEU A 31 -5.72 -6.53 -8.75
N ASN A 32 -6.96 -6.88 -8.40
CA ASN A 32 -8.10 -6.74 -9.31
C ASN A 32 -8.72 -5.33 -9.19
N ILE A 33 -8.40 -4.47 -10.14
CA ILE A 33 -8.90 -3.09 -10.21
C ILE A 33 -10.13 -2.93 -11.12
N SER A 34 -10.73 -4.02 -11.60
CA SER A 34 -11.85 -4.01 -12.55
C SER A 34 -13.18 -3.81 -11.84
N ILE A 35 -13.42 -2.59 -11.33
CA ILE A 35 -14.68 -2.20 -10.69
C ILE A 35 -15.28 -0.97 -11.37
N ASN A 36 -16.59 -0.78 -11.24
CA ASN A 36 -17.33 0.33 -11.87
C ASN A 36 -17.33 1.62 -11.02
N GLU A 37 -16.30 1.84 -10.22
CA GLU A 37 -16.15 2.99 -9.33
C GLU A 37 -14.67 3.31 -9.10
N THR A 38 -14.38 4.42 -8.42
CA THR A 38 -12.99 4.76 -8.06
C THR A 38 -12.40 3.69 -7.16
N PHE A 39 -11.39 2.97 -7.65
CA PHE A 39 -10.61 2.02 -6.87
C PHE A 39 -9.68 2.76 -5.91
N VAL A 40 -9.71 2.40 -4.62
CA VAL A 40 -9.01 3.14 -3.56
C VAL A 40 -7.95 2.25 -2.95
N ILE A 41 -6.69 2.68 -3.06
CA ILE A 41 -5.54 2.00 -2.47
C ILE A 41 -5.04 2.85 -1.30
N LEU A 42 -5.22 2.33 -0.09
CA LEU A 42 -4.64 2.89 1.12
C LEU A 42 -3.27 2.26 1.34
N VAL A 43 -2.21 3.06 1.20
CA VAL A 43 -0.82 2.59 1.32
C VAL A 43 -0.32 2.84 2.72
N VAL A 44 -0.07 1.77 3.48
CA VAL A 44 0.35 1.80 4.88
C VAL A 44 1.73 1.18 5.09
N GLY A 45 2.36 1.45 6.23
CA GLY A 45 3.67 0.90 6.58
C GLY A 45 4.57 1.92 7.25
N VAL A 46 5.74 1.48 7.68
CA VAL A 46 6.66 2.32 8.46
C VAL A 46 7.37 3.38 7.61
N ASN A 47 7.96 4.37 8.27
CA ASN A 47 8.85 5.31 7.63
C ASN A 47 10.06 4.59 7.03
N GLY A 48 10.53 5.03 5.87
CA GLY A 48 11.66 4.41 5.19
C GLY A 48 11.34 3.14 4.40
N ALA A 49 10.17 2.52 4.59
CA ALA A 49 9.75 1.33 3.84
C ALA A 49 9.44 1.59 2.35
N GLY A 50 9.47 2.84 1.88
CA GLY A 50 9.31 3.15 0.47
C GLY A 50 7.89 3.49 -0.01
N LYS A 51 6.92 3.72 0.91
CA LYS A 51 5.51 4.05 0.59
C LYS A 51 5.33 5.09 -0.53
N THR A 52 5.83 6.31 -0.33
CA THR A 52 5.67 7.42 -1.29
C THR A 52 6.33 7.10 -2.64
N THR A 53 7.43 6.33 -2.65
CA THR A 53 8.08 5.89 -3.89
C THR A 53 7.26 4.83 -4.62
N LEU A 54 6.68 3.87 -3.87
CA LEU A 54 5.76 2.88 -4.41
C LEU A 54 4.52 3.55 -5.02
N ILE A 55 3.94 4.54 -4.34
CA ILE A 55 2.80 5.30 -4.86
C ILE A 55 3.14 5.94 -6.21
N GLY A 56 4.29 6.60 -6.34
CA GLY A 56 4.74 7.16 -7.62
C GLY A 56 4.88 6.12 -8.74
N LYS A 57 5.45 4.95 -8.42
CA LYS A 57 5.58 3.83 -9.37
C LYS A 57 4.23 3.25 -9.78
N LEU A 58 3.32 3.01 -8.83
CA LEU A 58 1.97 2.51 -9.09
C LEU A 58 1.18 3.51 -9.93
N ALA A 59 1.26 4.80 -9.60
CA ALA A 59 0.59 5.86 -10.34
C ALA A 59 0.99 5.86 -11.82
N LYS A 60 2.30 5.79 -12.09
CA LYS A 60 2.81 5.71 -13.46
C LYS A 60 2.42 4.40 -14.15
N SER A 61 2.45 3.28 -13.44
CA SER A 61 2.03 1.97 -13.97
C SER A 61 0.56 1.98 -14.40
N PHE A 62 -0.35 2.51 -13.57
CA PHE A 62 -1.77 2.61 -13.90
C PHE A 62 -2.04 3.60 -15.05
N GLN A 63 -1.34 4.74 -15.10
CA GLN A 63 -1.40 5.63 -16.26
C GLN A 63 -0.97 4.94 -17.56
N ASN A 64 0.10 4.14 -17.51
CA ASN A 64 0.55 3.38 -18.69
C ASN A 64 -0.48 2.32 -19.13
N GLN A 65 -1.37 1.89 -18.23
CA GLN A 65 -2.52 1.03 -18.53
C GLN A 65 -3.76 1.81 -18.98
N GLY A 66 -3.64 3.13 -19.19
CA GLY A 66 -4.74 4.01 -19.62
C GLY A 66 -5.70 4.43 -18.51
N LYS A 67 -5.36 4.19 -17.24
CA LYS A 67 -6.19 4.58 -16.09
C LYS A 67 -5.89 6.01 -15.66
N SER A 68 -6.95 6.74 -15.33
CA SER A 68 -6.86 8.03 -14.64
C SER A 68 -6.53 7.82 -13.16
N VAL A 69 -5.64 8.64 -12.62
CA VAL A 69 -5.11 8.48 -11.25
C VAL A 69 -5.24 9.79 -10.49
N MET A 70 -5.46 9.71 -9.18
CA MET A 70 -5.35 10.82 -8.23
C MET A 70 -4.53 10.37 -7.02
N LEU A 71 -3.75 11.30 -6.44
CA LEU A 71 -2.98 11.05 -5.22
C LEU A 71 -3.57 11.81 -4.03
N ALA A 72 -3.60 11.20 -2.85
CA ALA A 72 -3.93 11.87 -1.59
C ALA A 72 -2.71 11.92 -0.67
N ALA A 73 -2.31 13.13 -0.26
CA ALA A 73 -1.16 13.38 0.60
C ALA A 73 -1.55 13.23 2.09
N GLY A 74 -1.74 11.98 2.54
CA GLY A 74 -2.13 11.69 3.92
C GLY A 74 -0.99 11.59 4.94
N ASP A 75 0.29 11.71 4.57
CA ASP A 75 1.38 11.94 5.54
C ASP A 75 1.43 13.43 5.93
N THR A 76 0.39 13.91 6.61
CA THR A 76 0.16 15.34 6.85
C THR A 76 1.15 15.96 7.83
N PHE A 77 1.91 15.15 8.58
CA PHE A 77 2.90 15.62 9.55
C PHE A 77 4.32 15.78 8.97
N ARG A 78 4.54 15.36 7.71
CA ARG A 78 5.85 15.44 7.07
C ARG A 78 5.76 16.32 5.83
N ALA A 79 6.12 17.59 5.98
CA ALA A 79 6.16 18.55 4.87
C ALA A 79 6.90 18.00 3.64
N ALA A 80 8.06 17.37 3.86
CA ALA A 80 8.84 16.73 2.81
C ALA A 80 8.10 15.57 2.10
N ALA A 81 7.25 14.82 2.80
CA ALA A 81 6.47 13.74 2.19
C ALA A 81 5.36 14.30 1.29
N ILE A 82 4.66 15.35 1.75
CA ILE A 82 3.66 16.07 0.94
C ILE A 82 4.32 16.64 -0.33
N GLU A 83 5.43 17.36 -0.18
CA GLU A 83 6.15 17.95 -1.32
C GLU A 83 6.69 16.87 -2.27
N GLN A 84 7.24 15.77 -1.75
CA GLN A 84 7.67 14.64 -2.57
C GLN A 84 6.50 14.06 -3.39
N LEU A 85 5.33 13.89 -2.79
CA LEU A 85 4.15 13.39 -3.49
C LEU A 85 3.64 14.38 -4.55
N LYS A 86 3.67 15.69 -4.26
CA LYS A 86 3.36 16.74 -5.24
C LYS A 86 4.32 16.72 -6.43
N ILE A 87 5.62 16.54 -6.20
CA ILE A 87 6.61 16.40 -7.28
C ILE A 87 6.30 15.18 -8.14
N TRP A 88 5.95 14.04 -7.54
CA TRP A 88 5.50 12.86 -8.28
C TRP A 88 4.24 13.14 -9.11
N GLY A 89 3.28 13.87 -8.54
CA GLY A 89 2.08 14.31 -9.24
C GLY A 89 2.39 15.20 -10.44
N GLN A 90 3.15 16.27 -10.23
CA GLN A 90 3.56 17.21 -11.27
C GLN A 90 4.33 16.53 -12.40
N ARG A 91 5.31 15.67 -12.08
CA ARG A 91 6.10 14.95 -13.08
C ARG A 91 5.27 14.03 -13.98
N ASN A 92 4.13 13.56 -13.49
CA ASN A 92 3.26 12.62 -14.22
C ASN A 92 1.92 13.24 -14.63
N ASN A 93 1.73 14.55 -14.46
CA ASN A 93 0.45 15.24 -14.66
C ASN A 93 -0.72 14.59 -13.91
N ILE A 94 -0.49 14.18 -12.66
CA ILE A 94 -1.48 13.55 -11.78
C ILE A 94 -1.95 14.56 -10.73
N PRO A 95 -3.27 14.77 -10.56
CA PRO A 95 -3.79 15.64 -9.51
C PRO A 95 -3.44 15.09 -8.13
N VAL A 96 -3.00 15.98 -7.23
CA VAL A 96 -2.67 15.65 -5.84
C VAL A 96 -3.56 16.47 -4.92
N VAL A 97 -4.29 15.78 -4.05
CA VAL A 97 -5.07 16.40 -2.97
C VAL A 97 -4.21 16.43 -1.71
N ALA A 98 -3.99 17.63 -1.20
CA ALA A 98 -3.22 17.88 0.01
C ALA A 98 -3.86 19.03 0.79
N LYS A 99 -3.74 18.99 2.12
CA LYS A 99 -4.12 20.10 3.02
C LYS A 99 -2.87 20.71 3.66
N THR A 100 -3.09 21.66 4.57
CA THR A 100 -2.05 22.25 5.39
C THR A 100 -1.35 21.20 6.26
N LEU A 101 -0.10 21.47 6.63
CA LEU A 101 0.68 20.62 7.52
C LEU A 101 -0.06 20.40 8.85
N GLY A 102 -0.11 19.16 9.33
CA GLY A 102 -0.82 18.77 10.55
C GLY A 102 -2.34 18.65 10.40
N ALA A 103 -2.88 18.76 9.19
CA ALA A 103 -4.29 18.50 8.94
C ALA A 103 -4.67 17.04 9.28
N ASP A 104 -5.94 16.82 9.59
CA ASP A 104 -6.46 15.49 9.83
C ASP A 104 -6.38 14.62 8.57
N THR A 105 -5.58 13.56 8.61
CA THR A 105 -5.34 12.65 7.48
C THR A 105 -6.64 12.04 6.93
N ALA A 106 -7.55 11.64 7.81
CA ALA A 106 -8.85 11.09 7.39
C ALA A 106 -9.67 12.11 6.59
N SER A 107 -9.58 13.40 6.94
CA SER A 107 -10.20 14.49 6.18
C SER A 107 -9.53 14.73 4.82
N VAL A 108 -8.21 14.61 4.71
CA VAL A 108 -7.51 14.71 3.42
C VAL A 108 -7.96 13.60 2.47
N ILE A 109 -8.01 12.36 2.96
CA ILE A 109 -8.37 11.21 2.13
C ILE A 109 -9.86 11.24 1.78
N PHE A 110 -10.73 11.71 2.68
CA PHE A 110 -12.14 11.93 2.39
C PHE A 110 -12.35 12.93 1.23
N ASP A 111 -11.71 14.10 1.29
CA ASP A 111 -11.82 15.10 0.24
C ASP A 111 -11.24 14.59 -1.09
N ALA A 112 -10.16 13.80 -1.02
CA ALA A 112 -9.57 13.18 -2.20
C ALA A 112 -10.51 12.15 -2.84
N TYR A 113 -11.19 11.34 -2.04
CA TYR A 113 -12.20 10.39 -2.52
C TYR A 113 -13.35 11.10 -3.21
N GLN A 114 -13.91 12.15 -2.59
CA GLN A 114 -14.98 12.94 -3.20
C GLN A 114 -14.53 13.61 -4.50
N SER A 115 -13.31 14.16 -4.53
CA SER A 115 -12.77 14.76 -5.76
C SER A 115 -12.54 13.73 -6.86
N ALA A 116 -12.11 12.52 -6.51
CA ALA A 116 -11.90 11.43 -7.45
C ALA A 116 -13.23 10.97 -8.06
N GLN A 117 -14.27 10.77 -7.25
CA GLN A 117 -15.61 10.43 -7.72
C GLN A 117 -16.19 11.52 -8.63
N ALA A 118 -16.14 12.78 -8.22
CA ALA A 118 -16.67 13.90 -9.00
C ALA A 118 -15.97 14.08 -10.37
N LYS A 119 -14.73 13.63 -10.49
CA LYS A 119 -13.92 13.70 -11.72
C LYS A 119 -13.87 12.38 -12.49
N ASN A 120 -14.63 11.35 -12.06
CA ASN A 120 -14.61 10.00 -12.62
C ASN A 120 -13.18 9.43 -12.73
N ILE A 121 -12.38 9.61 -11.68
CA ILE A 121 -11.03 9.05 -11.59
C ILE A 121 -11.12 7.55 -11.32
N ASP A 122 -10.35 6.75 -12.07
CA ASP A 122 -10.33 5.30 -11.94
C ASP A 122 -9.64 4.87 -10.63
N ILE A 123 -8.47 5.44 -10.31
CA ILE A 123 -7.64 5.01 -9.17
C ILE A 123 -7.29 6.18 -8.24
N LEU A 124 -7.60 6.03 -6.95
CA LEU A 124 -7.11 6.90 -5.87
C LEU A 124 -6.01 6.19 -5.07
N LEU A 125 -4.81 6.76 -5.05
CA LEU A 125 -3.70 6.30 -4.22
C LEU A 125 -3.53 7.22 -3.00
N ALA A 126 -3.74 6.68 -1.80
CA ALA A 126 -3.63 7.44 -0.56
C ALA A 126 -2.35 7.09 0.21
N ASP A 127 -1.46 8.08 0.37
CA ASP A 127 -0.30 7.97 1.27
C ASP A 127 -0.74 8.13 2.72
N THR A 128 -0.02 7.53 3.66
CA THR A 128 -0.29 7.67 5.10
C THR A 128 1.00 7.92 5.88
N ALA A 129 0.86 8.43 7.10
CA ALA A 129 1.97 8.46 8.05
C ALA A 129 2.53 7.04 8.32
N GLY A 130 3.80 6.97 8.72
CA GLY A 130 4.49 5.71 9.03
C GLY A 130 5.30 5.72 10.33
N ARG A 131 4.99 6.61 11.27
CA ARG A 131 5.74 6.77 12.52
C ARG A 131 5.41 5.63 13.50
N LEU A 132 6.26 4.60 13.54
CA LEU A 132 6.04 3.43 14.39
C LEU A 132 6.29 3.72 15.90
N HIS A 133 7.03 4.75 16.27
CA HIS A 133 7.32 5.06 17.69
C HIS A 133 6.08 5.45 18.52
N THR A 134 4.93 5.62 17.86
CA THR A 134 3.61 5.83 18.48
C THR A 134 2.61 4.83 17.88
N GLN A 135 2.88 3.52 18.02
CA GLN A 135 2.09 2.44 17.39
C GLN A 135 0.59 2.65 17.58
N ASP A 136 0.12 2.89 18.81
CA ASP A 136 -1.31 3.03 19.10
C ASP A 136 -1.96 4.22 18.37
N ASN A 137 -1.30 5.38 18.37
CA ASN A 137 -1.81 6.58 17.70
C ASN A 137 -1.88 6.37 16.19
N LEU A 138 -0.85 5.74 15.60
CA LEU A 138 -0.83 5.43 14.17
C LEU A 138 -1.95 4.44 13.82
N MET A 139 -2.12 3.37 14.61
CA MET A 139 -3.17 2.38 14.36
C MET A 139 -4.57 3.00 14.47
N GLN A 140 -4.80 3.88 15.45
CA GLN A 140 -6.06 4.61 15.60
C GLN A 140 -6.33 5.55 14.42
N GLU A 141 -5.31 6.26 13.94
CA GLU A 141 -5.41 7.14 12.78
C GLU A 141 -5.79 6.34 11.53
N LEU A 142 -5.12 5.21 11.29
CA LEU A 142 -5.41 4.32 10.15
C LEU A 142 -6.83 3.72 10.23
N ALA A 143 -7.26 3.28 11.42
CA ALA A 143 -8.63 2.80 11.63
C ALA A 143 -9.66 3.92 11.41
N LYS A 144 -9.35 5.16 11.80
CA LYS A 144 -10.20 6.34 11.56
C LYS A 144 -10.34 6.60 10.06
N ILE A 145 -9.26 6.55 9.28
CA ILE A 145 -9.28 6.72 7.82
C ILE A 145 -10.25 5.70 7.20
N LYS A 146 -10.06 4.41 7.51
CA LYS A 146 -10.93 3.34 6.99
C LYS A 146 -12.41 3.58 7.34
N ARG A 147 -12.71 3.94 8.59
CA ARG A 147 -14.07 4.24 9.04
C ARG A 147 -14.69 5.43 8.29
N VAL A 148 -13.90 6.47 7.99
CA VAL A 148 -14.39 7.67 7.30
C VAL A 148 -14.69 7.38 5.83
N ILE A 149 -13.82 6.62 5.14
CA ILE A 149 -14.05 6.22 3.75
C ILE A 149 -15.24 5.25 3.64
N ASN A 150 -15.34 4.28 4.56
CA ASN A 150 -16.45 3.32 4.62
C ASN A 150 -17.83 3.98 4.70
N LYS A 151 -17.94 5.20 5.26
CA LYS A 151 -19.20 5.96 5.30
C LYS A 151 -19.66 6.44 3.92
N GLN A 152 -18.73 6.59 2.96
CA GLN A 152 -19.04 6.97 1.59
C GLN A 152 -19.24 5.74 0.71
N ASN A 153 -18.38 4.72 0.88
CA ASN A 153 -18.50 3.43 0.21
C ASN A 153 -18.02 2.33 1.16
N ILE A 154 -18.91 1.39 1.49
CA ILE A 154 -18.64 0.30 2.42
C ILE A 154 -17.54 -0.67 1.95
N ASN A 155 -17.24 -0.69 0.64
CA ASN A 155 -16.18 -1.51 0.05
C ASN A 155 -14.82 -0.78 0.00
N ALA A 156 -14.76 0.51 0.36
CA ALA A 156 -13.56 1.32 0.26
C ALA A 156 -12.87 1.54 1.64
N PRO A 157 -11.54 1.37 1.76
CA PRO A 157 -10.59 1.14 0.69
C PRO A 157 -10.67 -0.28 0.12
N HIS A 158 -10.63 -0.36 -1.22
CA HIS A 158 -10.67 -1.60 -1.98
C HIS A 158 -9.38 -2.41 -1.78
N GLU A 159 -8.27 -1.71 -1.54
CA GLU A 159 -6.98 -2.28 -1.21
C GLU A 159 -6.36 -1.54 -0.03
N THR A 160 -5.98 -2.27 1.02
CA THR A 160 -5.10 -1.77 2.08
C THR A 160 -3.76 -2.47 1.94
N MET A 161 -2.82 -1.76 1.32
CA MET A 161 -1.53 -2.28 0.91
C MET A 161 -0.45 -1.94 1.94
N LEU A 162 0.11 -2.97 2.57
CA LEU A 162 1.24 -2.81 3.47
C LEU A 162 2.56 -2.78 2.69
N VAL A 163 3.36 -1.73 2.87
CA VAL A 163 4.70 -1.63 2.28
C VAL A 163 5.75 -2.00 3.32
N ILE A 164 6.61 -2.94 2.94
CA ILE A 164 7.68 -3.48 3.78
C ILE A 164 9.03 -3.38 3.08
N ASP A 165 10.08 -3.25 3.88
CA ASP A 165 11.47 -3.23 3.44
C ASP A 165 12.04 -4.65 3.54
N GLY A 166 12.47 -5.22 2.42
CA GLY A 166 13.02 -6.57 2.33
C GLY A 166 14.29 -6.78 3.18
N GLY A 167 15.04 -5.71 3.45
CA GLY A 167 16.23 -5.75 4.32
C GLY A 167 15.91 -5.81 5.82
N SER A 168 14.65 -5.62 6.23
CA SER A 168 14.27 -5.52 7.66
C SER A 168 14.10 -6.86 8.39
N GLY A 169 14.33 -8.00 7.73
CA GLY A 169 14.31 -9.33 8.33
C GLY A 169 12.97 -9.70 8.99
N GLN A 170 13.01 -10.46 10.10
CA GLN A 170 11.79 -10.99 10.74
C GLN A 170 10.93 -9.93 11.44
N ASN A 171 11.46 -8.72 11.69
CA ASN A 171 10.71 -7.63 12.32
C ASN A 171 9.45 -7.24 11.53
N VAL A 172 9.48 -7.48 10.22
CA VAL A 172 8.38 -7.22 9.29
C VAL A 172 7.13 -8.05 9.62
N ILE A 173 7.29 -9.27 10.14
CA ILE A 173 6.17 -10.17 10.45
C ILE A 173 5.32 -9.59 11.58
N ASN A 174 5.97 -9.10 12.63
CA ASN A 174 5.26 -8.49 13.76
C ASN A 174 4.58 -7.18 13.33
N GLN A 175 5.24 -6.37 12.50
CA GLN A 175 4.61 -5.17 11.94
C GLN A 175 3.37 -5.53 11.12
N ALA A 176 3.46 -6.51 10.22
CA ALA A 176 2.34 -6.93 9.41
C ALA A 176 1.14 -7.38 10.26
N LYS A 177 1.38 -8.11 11.35
CA LYS A 177 0.34 -8.52 12.30
C LYS A 177 -0.34 -7.31 12.95
N GLU A 178 0.41 -6.32 13.41
CA GLU A 178 -0.15 -5.13 14.05
C GLU A 178 -0.95 -4.26 13.07
N PHE A 179 -0.41 -4.00 11.87
CA PHE A 179 -1.15 -3.28 10.82
C PHE A 179 -2.43 -4.04 10.42
N ASN A 180 -2.37 -5.37 10.32
CA ASN A 180 -3.54 -6.18 9.98
C ASN A 180 -4.65 -6.08 11.03
N LYS A 181 -4.30 -6.09 12.32
CA LYS A 181 -5.29 -5.90 13.39
C LYS A 181 -6.01 -4.54 13.28
N ALA A 182 -5.29 -3.49 12.89
CA ALA A 182 -5.83 -2.13 12.86
C ALA A 182 -6.69 -1.84 11.62
N VAL A 183 -6.26 -2.29 10.44
CA VAL A 183 -6.91 -1.89 9.17
C VAL A 183 -7.32 -3.04 8.26
N ASN A 184 -7.05 -4.30 8.62
CA ASN A 184 -7.28 -5.48 7.80
C ASN A 184 -6.63 -5.35 6.41
N LEU A 185 -5.38 -5.78 6.34
CA LEU A 185 -4.57 -5.73 5.12
C LEU A 185 -5.15 -6.66 4.06
N SER A 186 -5.07 -6.23 2.81
CA SER A 186 -5.49 -7.04 1.65
C SER A 186 -4.34 -7.32 0.68
N GLY A 187 -3.22 -6.59 0.80
CA GLY A 187 -2.02 -6.86 0.03
C GLY A 187 -0.74 -6.37 0.68
N ILE A 188 0.37 -6.85 0.13
CA ILE A 188 1.73 -6.58 0.62
C ILE A 188 2.60 -6.20 -0.57
N SER A 189 3.36 -5.12 -0.42
CA SER A 189 4.43 -4.73 -1.34
C SER A 189 5.78 -4.81 -0.66
N ILE A 190 6.68 -5.61 -1.22
CA ILE A 190 8.05 -5.76 -0.74
C ILE A 190 8.96 -4.88 -1.57
N THR A 191 9.69 -3.98 -0.91
CA THR A 191 10.64 -3.07 -1.54
C THR A 191 12.07 -3.44 -1.17
N LYS A 192 13.06 -2.91 -1.90
CA LYS A 192 14.50 -3.06 -1.60
C LYS A 192 14.95 -4.53 -1.50
N LEU A 193 14.57 -5.33 -2.49
CA LEU A 193 15.03 -6.72 -2.65
C LEU A 193 16.30 -6.81 -3.51
N ASP A 194 16.71 -5.70 -4.12
CA ASP A 194 17.94 -5.53 -4.88
C ASP A 194 19.20 -5.56 -4.01
#